data_AF-A0AAU9AJC0-F1
#
_entry.id   AF-A0AAU9AJC0-F1
#
_cell.length_a   1.000
_cell.length_b   1.000
_cell.length_c   1.000
_cell.angle_alpha   90.00
_cell.angle_beta   90.00
_cell.angle_gamma   90.00
#
_symmetry.space_group_name_H-M   'P 1'
#
loop_
_entity.id
_entity.type
_entity.pdbx_description
1 polymer ?
#
loop_
_entity_poly.entity_id
_entity_poly.type
_entity_poly.pdbx_seq_one_letter_code
_entity_poly.pdbx_strand_id
1 'polypeptide(L)'
;MSTLGERKSALLLMSLHPADRRQLLARLPRASARTLRALIAELERSPLPVAQLAEAVLADEVRGLTASTSLKIEQLVALSERLSPAWFARVLLAWTGVDRSFCLSLLDERHAAAVREELRRLERLPPKLVEALREESLRLADAQREAA
;
A
#
# COMPACT_ATOMS: atom_id res chain seq x y z
N MET A 1 21.73 -13.91 5.59
CA MET A 1 21.25 -12.52 5.44
C MET A 1 19.80 -12.48 5.90
N SER A 2 19.39 -11.50 6.71
CA SER A 2 17.99 -11.38 7.12
C SER A 2 17.12 -10.89 5.96
N THR A 3 15.92 -11.44 5.85
CA THR A 3 14.93 -11.02 4.85
C THR A 3 14.30 -9.67 5.24
N LEU A 4 13.68 -8.99 4.27
CA LEU A 4 12.91 -7.77 4.53
C LEU A 4 11.82 -8.00 5.58
N GLY A 5 11.13 -9.15 5.52
CA GLY A 5 10.09 -9.52 6.47
C GLY A 5 10.62 -9.69 7.90
N GLU A 6 11.80 -10.29 8.07
CA GLU A 6 12.43 -10.44 9.39
C GLU A 6 12.85 -9.10 9.99
N ARG A 7 13.34 -8.16 9.17
CA ARG A 7 13.70 -6.81 9.61
C ARG A 7 12.47 -6.00 10.03
N LYS A 8 11.40 -6.04 9.23
CA LYS A 8 10.11 -5.45 9.59
C LYS A 8 9.57 -6.04 10.90
N SER A 9 9.60 -7.37 11.02
CA SER A 9 9.14 -8.07 12.22
C SER A 9 9.94 -7.69 13.46
N ALA A 10 11.27 -7.59 13.35
CA ALA A 10 12.12 -7.13 14.45
C ALA A 10 11.79 -5.70 14.88
N LEU A 11 11.58 -4.80 13.93
CA LEU A 11 11.17 -3.42 14.18
C LEU A 11 9.83 -3.33 14.89
N LEU A 12 8.82 -4.09 14.43
CA LEU A 12 7.50 -4.14 15.05
C LEU A 12 7.53 -4.77 16.45
N LEU A 13 8.34 -5.81 16.66
CA LEU A 13 8.51 -6.41 17.98
C LEU A 13 9.14 -5.44 18.99
N MET A 14 9.89 -4.43 18.54
CA MET A 14 10.47 -3.42 19.42
C MET A 14 9.48 -2.35 19.90
N SER A 15 8.35 -2.15 19.23
CA SER A 15 7.30 -1.26 19.73
C SER A 15 6.44 -1.90 20.83
N LEU A 16 6.56 -3.22 21.03
CA LEU A 16 5.81 -3.96 22.05
C LEU A 16 6.49 -3.89 23.42
N HIS A 17 5.69 -4.10 24.47
CA HIS A 17 6.21 -4.25 25.83
C HIS A 17 7.15 -5.48 25.91
N PRO A 18 8.25 -5.43 26.70
CA PRO A 18 9.23 -6.51 26.77
C PRO A 18 8.65 -7.88 27.16
N ALA A 19 7.57 -7.91 27.95
CA ALA A 19 6.87 -9.15 28.29
C ALA A 19 6.21 -9.79 27.05
N ASP A 20 5.47 -9.01 26.27
CA ASP A 20 4.77 -9.47 25.07
C ASP A 20 5.75 -9.91 23.99
N ARG A 21 6.82 -9.14 23.82
CA ARG A 21 7.94 -9.46 22.92
C ARG A 21 8.54 -10.84 23.24
N ARG A 22 8.81 -11.13 24.52
CA ARG A 22 9.33 -12.43 24.95
C ARG A 22 8.34 -13.56 24.68
N GLN A 23 7.06 -13.34 24.98
CA GLN A 23 6.00 -14.32 24.75
C GLN A 23 5.85 -14.65 23.26
N LEU A 24 5.84 -13.65 22.38
CA LEU A 24 5.74 -13.85 20.94
C LEU A 24 6.96 -14.58 20.38
N LEU A 25 8.18 -14.17 20.78
CA LEU A 25 9.41 -14.85 20.35
C LEU A 25 9.49 -16.32 20.81
N ALA A 26 8.86 -16.67 21.93
CA ALA A 26 8.82 -18.05 22.42
C ALA A 26 7.89 -18.96 21.60
N ARG A 27 6.91 -18.39 20.89
CA ARG A 27 5.96 -19.13 20.05
C ARG A 27 6.46 -19.33 18.61
N LEU A 28 7.55 -18.68 18.22
CA LEU A 28 8.13 -18.79 16.87
C LEU A 28 9.03 -20.02 16.73
N PRO A 29 9.21 -20.54 15.50
CA PRO A 29 10.24 -21.53 15.22
C PRO A 29 11.62 -21.06 15.70
N ARG A 30 12.41 -21.98 16.27
CA ARG A 30 13.70 -21.67 16.91
C ARG A 30 14.67 -20.92 16.00
N ALA A 31 14.65 -21.20 14.70
CA ALA A 31 15.47 -20.51 13.71
C ALA A 31 15.06 -19.04 13.56
N SER A 32 13.78 -18.78 13.29
CA SER A 32 13.22 -17.42 13.17
C SER A 32 13.39 -16.61 14.44
N ALA A 33 13.12 -17.21 15.61
CA ALA A 33 13.30 -16.54 16.90
C ALA A 33 14.76 -16.14 17.16
N ARG A 34 15.74 -16.93 16.69
CA ARG A 34 17.16 -16.61 16.80
C ARG A 34 17.52 -15.42 15.92
N THR A 35 17.07 -15.43 14.65
CA THR A 35 17.29 -14.32 13.72
C THR A 35 16.70 -13.02 14.25
N LEU A 36 15.45 -13.05 14.72
CA LEU A 36 14.76 -11.88 15.25
C LEU A 36 15.42 -11.32 16.50
N ARG A 37 15.91 -12.17 17.43
CA ARG A 37 16.66 -11.70 18.59
C ARG A 37 17.94 -10.97 18.21
N ALA A 38 18.67 -11.48 17.21
CA ALA A 38 19.88 -10.82 16.72
C ALA A 38 19.58 -9.44 16.12
N LEU A 39 18.51 -9.34 15.33
CA LEU A 39 18.07 -8.07 14.72
C LEU A 39 17.58 -7.06 15.77
N ILE A 40 16.82 -7.51 16.78
CA ILE A 40 16.39 -6.65 17.90
C ILE A 40 17.61 -6.11 18.65
N ALA A 41 18.60 -6.95 18.95
CA ALA A 41 19.83 -6.51 19.62
C ALA A 41 20.67 -5.54 18.77
N GLU A 42 20.56 -5.60 17.45
CA GLU A 42 21.19 -4.64 16.53
C GLU A 42 20.45 -3.29 16.53
N LEU A 43 19.12 -3.32 16.50
CA LEU A 43 18.27 -2.14 16.57
C LEU A 43 18.33 -1.44 17.93
N GLU A 44 18.44 -2.17 19.05
CA GLU A 44 18.64 -1.60 20.40
C GLU A 44 19.95 -0.82 20.54
N ARG A 45 20.97 -1.17 19.75
CA ARG A 45 22.26 -0.47 19.70
C ARG A 45 22.28 0.68 18.69
N SER A 46 21.22 0.84 17.91
CA SER A 46 21.13 1.83 16.86
C SER A 46 20.61 3.17 17.41
N PRO A 47 21.13 4.32 16.95
CA PRO A 47 20.59 5.64 17.33
C PRO A 47 19.27 5.98 16.63
N LEU A 48 18.68 5.03 15.88
CA LEU A 48 17.47 5.27 15.10
C LEU A 48 16.24 5.45 16.00
N PRO A 49 15.28 6.31 15.60
CA PRO A 49 14.02 6.48 16.32
C PRO A 49 13.09 5.28 16.04
N VAL A 50 13.36 4.15 16.68
CA VAL A 50 12.69 2.86 16.42
C VAL A 50 11.17 2.96 16.55
N ALA A 51 10.66 3.70 17.53
CA ALA A 51 9.21 3.90 17.70
C ALA A 51 8.56 4.57 16.48
N GLN A 52 9.16 5.66 15.98
CA GLN A 52 8.66 6.38 14.80
C GLN A 52 8.75 5.52 13.54
N LEU A 53 9.82 4.72 13.41
CA LEU A 53 9.98 3.79 12.30
C LEU A 53 8.93 2.67 12.34
N ALA A 54 8.64 2.13 13.53
CA ALA A 54 7.60 1.13 13.72
C ALA A 54 6.21 1.69 13.40
N GLU A 55 5.91 2.91 13.84
CA GLU A 55 4.66 3.62 13.50
C GLU A 55 4.53 3.87 11.99
N ALA A 56 5.59 4.31 11.31
CA ALA A 56 5.58 4.51 9.87
C ALA A 56 5.32 3.20 9.09
N VAL A 57 5.94 2.10 9.53
CA VAL A 57 5.70 0.77 8.95
C VAL A 57 4.27 0.30 9.24
N LEU A 58 3.77 0.48 10.46
CA LEU A 58 2.38 0.15 10.80
C LEU A 58 1.38 0.99 10.01
N ALA A 59 1.62 2.28 9.80
CA ALA A 59 0.75 3.13 8.99
C ALA A 59 0.74 2.70 7.51
N ASP A 60 1.84 2.16 7.00
CA ASP A 60 1.91 1.61 5.64
C ASP A 60 1.18 0.26 5.53
N GLU A 61 1.40 -0.65 6.48
CA GLU A 61 0.72 -1.96 6.53
C GLU A 61 -0.78 -1.81 6.84
N VAL A 62 -1.18 -0.89 7.72
CA VAL A 62 -2.58 -0.54 7.98
C VAL A 62 -3.21 0.05 6.72
N ARG A 63 -2.52 0.93 5.98
CA ARG A 63 -3.02 1.37 4.66
C ARG A 63 -3.17 0.22 3.65
N GLY A 64 -2.31 -0.79 3.74
CA GLY A 64 -2.42 -2.03 2.97
C GLY A 64 -3.53 -2.97 3.44
N LEU A 65 -3.84 -3.00 4.75
CA LEU A 65 -4.85 -3.85 5.39
C LEU A 65 -6.25 -3.23 5.38
N THR A 66 -6.35 -1.90 5.46
CA THR A 66 -7.58 -1.14 5.23
C THR A 66 -7.96 -1.12 3.76
N ALA A 67 -7.27 -1.86 2.88
CA ALA A 67 -7.65 -2.11 1.50
C ALA A 67 -9.00 -2.84 1.31
N SER A 68 -9.82 -2.94 2.35
CA SER A 68 -11.28 -2.80 2.25
C SER A 68 -11.70 -1.49 1.53
N THR A 69 -10.80 -0.52 1.37
CA THR A 69 -10.92 0.73 0.59
C THR A 69 -10.11 0.69 -0.72
N SER A 70 -9.80 -0.50 -1.26
CA SER A 70 -9.31 -0.59 -2.64
C SER A 70 -10.50 -0.63 -3.58
N LEU A 71 -10.46 0.15 -4.65
CA LEU A 71 -11.39 -0.01 -5.75
C LEU A 71 -11.27 -1.44 -6.27
N LYS A 72 -12.40 -2.13 -6.39
CA LYS A 72 -12.47 -3.41 -7.08
C LYS A 72 -12.25 -3.19 -8.58
N ILE A 73 -11.86 -4.25 -9.30
CA ILE A 73 -11.59 -4.16 -10.74
C ILE A 73 -12.82 -3.65 -11.49
N GLU A 74 -14.01 -4.11 -11.11
CA GLU A 74 -15.28 -3.69 -11.73
C GLU A 74 -15.53 -2.19 -11.52
N GLN A 75 -15.19 -1.65 -10.35
CA GLN A 75 -15.30 -0.22 -10.05
C GLN A 75 -14.27 0.60 -10.84
N LEU A 76 -13.06 0.07 -11.06
CA LEU A 76 -12.05 0.72 -11.90
C LEU A 76 -12.50 0.78 -13.36
N VAL A 77 -13.08 -0.30 -13.89
CA VAL A 77 -13.64 -0.32 -15.24
C VAL A 77 -14.81 0.66 -15.35
N ALA A 78 -15.75 0.65 -14.40
CA ALA A 78 -16.88 1.59 -14.40
C ALA A 78 -16.45 3.08 -14.31
N LEU A 79 -15.37 3.37 -13.58
CA LEU A 79 -14.77 4.71 -13.55
C LEU A 79 -14.13 5.07 -14.90
N SER A 80 -13.49 4.13 -15.59
CA SER A 80 -12.85 4.39 -16.89
C SER A 80 -13.84 4.82 -17.97
N GLU A 81 -15.08 4.33 -17.91
CA GLU A 81 -16.14 4.69 -18.87
C GLU A 81 -16.66 6.11 -18.68
N ARG A 82 -16.52 6.67 -17.48
CA ARG A 82 -17.07 7.99 -17.10
C ARG A 82 -16.02 9.09 -17.03
N LEU A 83 -14.81 8.72 -16.65
CA LEU A 83 -13.72 9.66 -16.46
C LEU A 83 -13.01 9.93 -17.77
N SER A 84 -12.53 11.15 -17.94
CA SER A 84 -11.63 11.45 -19.05
C SER A 84 -10.34 10.62 -18.93
N PRO A 85 -9.67 10.29 -20.05
CA PRO A 85 -8.41 9.54 -20.02
C PRO A 85 -7.36 10.15 -19.09
N ALA A 86 -7.31 11.49 -19.03
CA ALA A 86 -6.39 12.21 -18.15
C ALA A 86 -6.74 12.03 -16.66
N TRP A 87 -8.02 12.02 -16.31
CA TRP A 87 -8.43 11.81 -14.92
C TRP A 87 -8.25 10.37 -14.50
N PHE A 88 -8.62 9.42 -15.36
CA PHE A 88 -8.41 8.00 -15.12
C PHE A 88 -6.92 7.64 -14.99
N ALA A 89 -6.04 8.25 -15.77
CA ALA A 89 -4.59 8.08 -15.61
C ALA A 89 -4.09 8.50 -14.22
N ARG A 90 -4.64 9.58 -13.63
CA ARG A 90 -4.29 10.02 -12.27
C ARG A 90 -4.83 9.05 -11.21
N VAL A 91 -6.00 8.47 -11.42
CA VAL A 91 -6.53 7.38 -10.58
C VAL A 91 -5.58 6.17 -10.63
N LEU A 92 -5.18 5.70 -11.81
CA LEU A 92 -4.22 4.59 -11.94
C LEU A 92 -2.83 4.90 -11.35
N LEU A 93 -2.43 6.17 -11.31
CA LEU A 93 -1.18 6.59 -10.67
C LEU A 93 -1.27 6.56 -9.15
N ALA A 94 -2.43 6.95 -8.60
CA ALA A 94 -2.71 6.96 -7.18
C ALA A 94 -2.90 5.55 -6.58
N TRP A 95 -3.35 4.57 -7.38
CA TRP A 95 -3.49 3.17 -6.96
C TRP A 95 -2.29 2.32 -7.38
N THR A 96 -1.46 1.94 -6.40
CA THR A 96 -0.30 1.07 -6.60
C THR A 96 -0.58 -0.41 -6.33
N GLY A 97 -1.79 -0.73 -5.86
CA GLY A 97 -2.21 -2.10 -5.50
C GLY A 97 -2.71 -2.94 -6.67
N VAL A 98 -2.85 -2.37 -7.87
CA VAL A 98 -3.32 -3.07 -9.08
C VAL A 98 -2.34 -2.84 -10.21
N ASP A 99 -2.03 -3.90 -10.98
CA ASP A 99 -1.16 -3.79 -12.15
C ASP A 99 -1.82 -2.90 -13.22
N ARG A 100 -1.13 -1.80 -13.55
CA ARG A 100 -1.61 -0.82 -14.54
C ARG A 100 -1.76 -1.41 -15.93
N SER A 101 -0.88 -2.33 -16.31
CA SER A 101 -0.94 -3.01 -17.62
C SER A 101 -2.20 -3.87 -17.70
N PHE A 102 -2.54 -4.53 -16.62
CA PHE A 102 -3.78 -5.29 -16.51
C PHE A 102 -5.00 -4.35 -16.58
N CYS A 103 -5.05 -3.26 -15.82
CA CYS A 103 -6.14 -2.28 -15.93
C CYS A 103 -6.32 -1.75 -17.35
N LEU A 104 -5.23 -1.42 -18.04
CA LEU A 104 -5.28 -0.91 -19.42
C LEU A 104 -5.78 -1.95 -20.43
N SER A 105 -5.56 -3.25 -20.17
CA SER A 105 -6.08 -4.33 -21.02
C SER A 105 -7.58 -4.55 -20.91
N LEU A 106 -8.22 -4.03 -19.84
CA LEU A 106 -9.67 -4.12 -19.63
C LEU A 106 -10.43 -2.98 -20.30
N LEU A 107 -9.72 -2.01 -20.89
CA LEU A 107 -10.31 -0.83 -21.53
C LEU A 107 -10.39 -1.04 -23.04
N ASP A 108 -11.31 -0.32 -23.68
CA ASP A 108 -11.30 -0.19 -25.14
C ASP A 108 -9.95 0.34 -25.64
N GLU A 109 -9.48 -0.20 -26.76
CA GLU A 109 -8.13 0.03 -27.27
C GLU A 109 -7.81 1.53 -27.48
N ARG A 110 -8.79 2.29 -27.97
CA ARG A 110 -8.68 3.75 -28.15
C ARG A 110 -8.54 4.48 -26.81
N HIS A 111 -9.33 4.08 -25.81
CA HIS A 111 -9.27 4.69 -24.48
C HIS A 111 -7.97 4.31 -23.77
N ALA A 112 -7.57 3.03 -23.84
CA ALA A 112 -6.31 2.54 -23.31
C ALA A 112 -5.09 3.28 -23.88
N ALA A 113 -5.08 3.57 -25.18
CA ALA A 113 -4.02 4.32 -25.82
C ALA A 113 -3.95 5.77 -25.29
N ALA A 114 -5.09 6.44 -25.13
CA ALA A 114 -5.16 7.79 -24.58
C ALA A 114 -4.69 7.82 -23.11
N VAL A 115 -5.12 6.86 -22.29
CA VAL A 115 -4.68 6.75 -20.88
C VAL A 115 -3.18 6.48 -20.79
N ARG A 116 -2.62 5.63 -21.66
CA ARG A 116 -1.17 5.38 -21.73
C ARG A 116 -0.38 6.65 -22.03
N GLU A 117 -0.87 7.47 -22.94
CA GLU A 117 -0.22 8.73 -23.29
C GLU A 117 -0.24 9.72 -22.11
N GLU A 118 -1.36 9.82 -21.41
CA GLU A 118 -1.47 10.63 -20.19
C GLU A 118 -0.57 10.10 -19.06
N LEU A 119 -0.50 8.78 -18.87
CA LEU A 119 0.41 8.16 -17.89
C LEU A 119 1.89 8.44 -18.17
N ARG A 120 2.29 8.57 -19.44
CA ARG A 120 3.67 8.95 -19.82
C ARG A 120 3.98 10.40 -19.48
N ARG A 121 2.98 11.28 -19.57
CA ARG A 121 3.11 12.72 -19.30
C ARG A 121 3.07 13.04 -17.82
N LEU A 122 2.44 12.18 -17.02
CA LEU A 122 2.31 12.39 -15.59
C LEU A 122 3.59 11.97 -14.85
N GLU A 123 4.17 12.92 -14.13
CA GLU A 123 5.21 12.65 -13.14
C GLU A 123 4.63 12.04 -11.85
N ARG A 124 5.50 11.71 -10.88
CA ARG A 124 5.07 11.28 -9.56
C ARG A 124 4.19 12.35 -8.91
N LEU A 125 3.03 11.92 -8.42
CA LEU A 125 2.09 12.79 -7.73
C LEU A 125 2.56 13.05 -6.29
N PRO A 126 2.39 14.28 -5.76
CA PRO A 126 2.64 14.58 -4.34
C PRO A 126 1.77 13.69 -3.43
N PRO A 127 2.27 13.23 -2.28
CA PRO A 127 1.55 12.28 -1.41
C PRO A 127 0.15 12.74 -1.00
N LYS A 128 -0.02 14.02 -0.65
CA LYS A 128 -1.34 14.59 -0.30
C LYS A 128 -2.34 14.56 -1.46
N LEU A 129 -1.85 14.71 -2.69
CA LEU A 129 -2.70 14.64 -3.88
C LEU A 129 -3.10 13.19 -4.17
N VAL A 130 -2.20 12.23 -3.94
CA VAL A 130 -2.52 10.80 -4.02
C VAL A 130 -3.62 10.42 -3.03
N GLU A 131 -3.56 10.92 -1.79
CA GLU A 131 -4.58 10.69 -0.77
C GLU A 131 -5.93 11.31 -1.17
N ALA A 132 -5.94 12.57 -1.60
CA ALA A 132 -7.18 13.23 -2.06
C ALA A 132 -7.80 12.52 -3.28
N LEU A 133 -6.98 12.09 -4.24
CA LEU A 133 -7.41 11.28 -5.38
C LEU A 133 -8.01 9.95 -4.92
N ARG A 134 -7.43 9.34 -3.88
CA ARG A 134 -7.94 8.08 -3.33
C ARG A 134 -9.33 8.23 -2.76
N GLU A 135 -9.53 9.25 -1.94
CA GLU A 135 -10.83 9.56 -1.35
C GLU A 135 -11.89 9.90 -2.40
N GLU A 136 -11.53 10.70 -3.41
CA GLU A 136 -12.45 11.11 -4.46
C GLU A 136 -12.92 9.92 -5.31
N SER A 137 -12.02 9.05 -5.78
CA SER A 137 -12.46 7.93 -6.63
C SER A 137 -13.27 6.90 -5.85
N LEU A 138 -13.05 6.74 -4.53
CA LEU A 138 -13.91 5.93 -3.68
C LEU A 138 -15.31 6.52 -3.58
N ARG A 139 -15.43 7.83 -3.33
CA ARG A 139 -16.73 8.52 -3.33
C ARG A 139 -17.46 8.37 -4.67
N LEU A 140 -16.74 8.50 -5.79
CA LEU A 140 -17.32 8.29 -7.12
C LEU A 140 -17.79 6.85 -7.36
N ALA A 141 -17.07 5.86 -6.83
CA ALA A 141 -17.41 4.45 -6.97
C ALA A 141 -18.57 4.02 -6.05
N ASP A 142 -18.71 4.63 -4.86
CA ASP A 142 -19.83 4.37 -3.95
C ASP A 142 -21.13 5.00 -4.47
N ALA A 143 -21.07 6.22 -5.02
CA ALA A 143 -22.20 6.85 -5.69
C ALA A 143 -22.76 6.03 -6.87
N GLN A 144 -21.96 5.11 -7.44
CA GLN A 144 -22.43 4.18 -8.46
C GLN A 144 -23.25 3.01 -7.90
N ARG A 145 -22.98 2.55 -6.68
CA ARG A 145 -23.79 1.49 -6.06
C ARG A 145 -25.19 1.96 -5.69
N GLU A 146 -25.34 3.25 -5.39
CA GLU A 146 -26.64 3.81 -5.01
C GLU A 146 -27.52 4.14 -6.22
N ALA A 147 -26.92 4.28 -7.41
CA ALA A 147 -27.63 4.65 -8.64
C ALA A 147 -27.97 3.45 -9.56
N ALA A 148 -27.48 2.25 -9.25
CA ALA A 148 -27.70 1.01 -10.00
C ALA A 148 -28.65 0.08 -9.25
#